data_AF-A0A7V6XL21-F1
#
_entry.id   AF-A0A7V6XL21-F1
#
_cell.length_a   1.000
_cell.length_b   1.000
_cell.length_c   1.000
_cell.angle_alpha   90.00
_cell.angle_beta   90.00
_cell.angle_gamma   90.00
#
_symmetry.space_group_name_H-M   'P 1'
#
loop_
_entity.id
_entity.type
_entity.pdbx_description
1 polymer ?
#
loop_
_entity_poly.entity_id
_entity_poly.type
_entity_poly.pdbx_seq_one_letter_code
_entity_poly.pdbx_strand_id
1 'polypeptide(L)'
;NDALKVQNQWGFSGTEPIEVEGKEITPRRLAMELWQQRPPQEDLGKYESGIKVIVRGTKDGHKVQHDIDMIGGTAPGTGIPASIGAQMIVRGDITKKGVHPPEGCVDPQKYLDEFLTRRAVIVEKVTTDFETKL
;
A
#
# COMPACT_ATOMS: atom_id res chain seq x y z
N ASN A 1 4.16 -6.70 -15.82
CA ASN A 1 5.18 -5.84 -16.43
C ASN A 1 6.24 -6.74 -17.06
N ASP A 2 6.26 -6.82 -18.38
CA ASP A 2 7.12 -7.75 -19.10
C ASP A 2 8.61 -7.34 -19.03
N ALA A 3 8.92 -6.07 -18.84
CA ALA A 3 10.29 -5.58 -18.71
C ALA A 3 11.02 -6.11 -17.46
N LEU A 4 10.32 -6.25 -16.34
CA LEU A 4 10.89 -6.84 -15.11
C LEU A 4 11.12 -8.34 -15.26
N LYS A 5 10.23 -9.05 -15.96
CA LYS A 5 10.38 -10.49 -16.23
C LYS A 5 11.61 -10.74 -17.10
N VAL A 6 11.78 -9.95 -18.16
CA VAL A 6 12.94 -10.02 -19.06
C VAL A 6 14.24 -9.75 -18.29
N GLN A 7 14.31 -8.67 -17.50
CA GLN A 7 15.50 -8.36 -16.69
C GLN A 7 15.84 -9.49 -15.70
N ASN A 8 14.82 -10.07 -15.06
CA ASN A 8 15.02 -11.21 -14.17
C ASN A 8 15.55 -12.44 -14.92
N GLN A 9 15.00 -12.77 -16.09
CA GLN A 9 15.47 -13.87 -16.93
C GLN A 9 16.92 -13.69 -17.41
N TRP A 10 17.35 -12.44 -17.60
CA TRP A 10 18.73 -12.11 -17.99
C TRP A 10 19.70 -12.01 -16.81
N GLY A 11 19.24 -12.28 -15.58
CA GLY A 11 20.09 -12.33 -14.39
C GLY A 11 20.29 -11.01 -13.66
N PHE A 12 19.62 -9.92 -14.05
CA PHE A 12 19.75 -8.61 -13.37
C PHE A 12 19.20 -8.60 -11.93
N SER A 13 18.44 -9.62 -11.54
CA SER A 13 17.95 -9.82 -10.17
C SER A 13 18.85 -10.73 -9.32
N GLY A 14 19.92 -11.28 -9.90
CA GLY A 14 20.83 -12.21 -9.23
C GLY A 14 21.54 -11.60 -8.02
N THR A 15 21.58 -12.35 -6.93
CA THR A 15 22.22 -11.94 -5.66
C THR A 15 23.64 -12.45 -5.52
N GLU A 16 24.00 -13.50 -6.26
CA GLU A 16 25.36 -14.02 -6.27
C GLU A 16 26.28 -13.10 -7.08
N PRO A 17 27.47 -12.77 -6.57
CA PRO A 17 28.49 -12.07 -7.34
C PRO A 17 28.88 -12.83 -8.61
N ILE A 18 29.18 -12.07 -9.66
CA ILE A 18 29.81 -12.55 -10.88
C ILE A 18 31.10 -11.78 -11.11
N GLU A 19 32.11 -12.43 -11.68
CA GLU A 19 33.34 -11.78 -12.07
C GLU A 19 33.15 -11.01 -13.38
N VAL A 20 33.49 -9.73 -13.38
CA VAL A 20 33.53 -8.86 -14.57
C VAL A 20 34.84 -8.09 -14.51
N GLU A 21 35.76 -8.37 -15.45
CA GLU A 21 37.09 -7.72 -15.52
C GLU A 21 37.87 -7.78 -14.20
N GLY A 22 37.88 -8.94 -13.53
CA GLY A 22 38.57 -9.15 -12.26
C GLY A 22 37.91 -8.48 -11.05
N LYS A 23 36.68 -7.98 -11.19
CA LYS A 23 35.88 -7.41 -10.10
C LYS A 23 34.63 -8.25 -9.86
N GLU A 24 34.37 -8.52 -8.59
CA GLU A 24 33.13 -9.15 -8.14
C GLU A 24 31.99 -8.13 -8.15
N ILE A 25 30.96 -8.39 -8.95
CA ILE A 25 29.78 -7.52 -9.08
C ILE A 25 28.53 -8.33 -8.77
N THR A 26 27.71 -7.86 -7.83
CA THR A 26 26.36 -8.40 -7.63
C THR A 26 25.39 -7.78 -8.64
N PRO A 27 24.82 -8.54 -9.58
CA PRO A 27 23.96 -8.00 -10.65
C PRO A 27 22.80 -7.16 -10.11
N ARG A 28 22.11 -7.65 -9.06
CA ARG A 28 20.99 -6.93 -8.43
C ARG A 28 21.40 -5.58 -7.87
N ARG A 29 22.58 -5.48 -7.26
CA ARG A 29 23.04 -4.20 -6.70
C ARG A 29 23.36 -3.22 -7.83
N LEU A 30 24.07 -3.65 -8.86
CA LEU A 30 24.32 -2.81 -10.03
C LEU A 30 23.01 -2.34 -10.68
N ALA A 31 22.05 -3.25 -10.90
CA ALA A 31 20.75 -2.91 -11.47
C ALA A 31 20.01 -1.86 -10.63
N MET A 32 20.00 -2.00 -9.30
CA MET A 32 19.39 -1.02 -8.39
C MET A 32 20.05 0.36 -8.47
N GLU A 33 21.38 0.42 -8.54
CA GLU A 33 22.11 1.69 -8.71
C GLU A 33 21.78 2.34 -10.06
N LEU A 34 21.73 1.55 -11.15
CA LEU A 34 21.36 2.06 -12.47
C LEU A 34 19.91 2.55 -12.53
N TRP A 35 18.97 1.85 -11.90
CA TRP A 35 17.57 2.29 -11.83
C TRP A 35 17.38 3.61 -11.07
N GLN A 36 18.28 3.92 -10.14
CA GLN A 36 18.27 5.21 -9.43
C GLN A 36 18.72 6.38 -10.31
N GLN A 37 19.43 6.14 -11.42
CA GLN A 37 19.84 7.17 -12.39
C GLN A 37 18.69 7.63 -13.31
N ARG A 38 17.45 7.19 -13.04
CA ARG A 38 16.26 7.66 -13.75
C ARG A 38 16.10 9.19 -13.63
N PRO A 39 15.40 9.85 -14.58
CA PRO A 39 15.08 11.26 -14.48
C PRO A 39 14.43 11.61 -13.13
N PRO A 40 14.64 12.84 -12.62
CA PRO A 40 13.95 13.33 -11.44
C PRO A 40 12.45 13.07 -11.52
N GLN A 41 11.82 12.82 -10.37
CA GLN A 41 10.41 12.47 -10.28
C GLN A 41 9.48 13.50 -10.96
N GLU A 42 9.91 14.77 -11.00
CA GLU A 42 9.21 15.88 -11.63
C GLU A 42 8.99 15.67 -13.14
N ASP A 43 9.92 14.98 -13.81
CA ASP A 43 9.87 14.66 -15.24
C ASP A 43 9.06 13.39 -15.55
N LEU A 44 8.71 12.61 -14.52
CA LEU A 44 7.99 11.33 -14.63
C LEU A 44 6.47 11.47 -14.40
N GLY A 45 6.00 12.70 -14.17
CA GLY A 45 4.60 13.01 -13.85
C GLY A 45 4.26 12.78 -12.37
N LYS A 46 3.02 13.12 -12.00
CA LYS A 46 2.53 12.93 -10.62
C LYS A 46 2.49 11.44 -10.29
N TYR A 47 3.22 11.06 -9.25
CA TYR A 47 3.18 9.70 -8.71
C TYR A 47 2.00 9.58 -7.75
N GLU A 48 0.95 8.88 -8.17
CA GLU A 48 -0.18 8.54 -7.34
C GLU A 48 -0.16 7.05 -7.00
N SER A 49 -0.50 6.75 -5.76
CA SER A 49 -0.75 5.40 -5.25
C SER A 49 -2.25 5.22 -5.06
N GLY A 50 -2.70 3.97 -5.16
CA GLY A 50 -4.09 3.60 -4.93
C GLY A 50 -4.15 2.42 -3.98
N ILE A 51 -5.14 2.43 -3.09
CA ILE A 51 -5.50 1.28 -2.25
C ILE A 51 -6.93 0.89 -2.64
N LYS A 52 -7.12 -0.42 -2.88
CA LYS A 52 -8.44 -1.02 -3.10
C LYS A 52 -8.66 -2.10 -2.06
N VAL A 53 -9.76 -1.99 -1.32
CA VAL A 53 -10.25 -3.03 -0.41
C VAL A 53 -11.55 -3.58 -0.98
N ILE A 54 -11.61 -4.89 -1.17
CA ILE A 54 -12.83 -5.58 -1.61
C ILE A 54 -13.29 -6.46 -0.46
N VAL A 55 -14.47 -6.16 0.09
CA VAL A 55 -15.10 -6.95 1.15
C VAL A 55 -16.31 -7.66 0.56
N ARG A 56 -16.34 -8.99 0.65
CA ARG A 56 -17.48 -9.82 0.21
C ARG A 56 -18.08 -10.52 1.41
N GLY A 57 -19.41 -10.54 1.49
CA GLY A 57 -20.11 -11.21 2.58
C GLY A 57 -21.59 -11.38 2.31
N THR A 58 -22.32 -11.67 3.38
CA THR A 58 -23.79 -11.78 3.37
C THR A 58 -24.38 -10.73 4.29
N LYS A 59 -25.37 -9.99 3.80
CA LYS A 59 -26.14 -9.02 4.57
C LYS A 59 -27.63 -9.22 4.26
N ASP A 60 -28.43 -9.38 5.30
CA ASP A 60 -29.88 -9.59 5.19
C ASP A 60 -30.27 -10.73 4.22
N GLY A 61 -29.47 -11.80 4.18
CA GLY A 61 -29.68 -12.97 3.30
C GLY A 61 -29.15 -12.81 1.87
N HIS A 62 -28.71 -11.61 1.48
CA HIS A 62 -28.15 -11.33 0.15
C HIS A 62 -26.63 -11.36 0.14
N LYS A 63 -26.02 -11.81 -0.96
CA LYS A 63 -24.59 -11.63 -1.19
C LYS A 63 -24.30 -10.15 -1.46
N VAL A 64 -23.38 -9.56 -0.72
CA VAL A 64 -22.99 -8.15 -0.87
C VAL A 64 -21.47 -8.01 -0.99
N GLN A 65 -21.03 -7.15 -1.89
CA GLN A 65 -19.64 -6.75 -2.08
C GLN A 65 -19.50 -5.24 -1.90
N HIS A 66 -18.52 -4.82 -1.11
CA HIS A 66 -18.09 -3.43 -0.96
C HIS A 66 -16.72 -3.28 -1.59
N ASP A 67 -16.62 -2.45 -2.62
CA ASP A 67 -15.36 -2.02 -3.22
C ASP A 67 -15.04 -0.63 -2.68
N ILE A 68 -13.95 -0.52 -1.92
CA ILE A 68 -13.51 0.71 -1.29
C ILE A 68 -12.19 1.12 -1.91
N ASP A 69 -12.18 2.29 -2.54
CA ASP A 69 -11.04 2.86 -3.24
C ASP A 69 -10.55 4.13 -2.57
N MET A 70 -9.22 4.27 -2.48
CA MET A 70 -8.57 5.50 -2.06
C MET A 70 -7.38 5.79 -2.98
N ILE A 71 -7.22 7.05 -3.38
CA ILE A 71 -6.08 7.53 -4.18
C ILE A 71 -5.30 8.54 -3.34
N GLY A 72 -3.97 8.44 -3.35
CA GLY A 72 -3.09 9.35 -2.63
C GLY A 72 -1.61 9.02 -2.79
N GLY A 73 -0.71 9.82 -2.22
CA GLY A 73 0.72 9.50 -2.25
C GLY A 73 1.11 8.38 -1.27
N THR A 74 2.09 7.54 -1.62
CA THR A 74 2.57 6.45 -0.76
C THR A 74 3.06 6.94 0.61
N ALA A 75 3.85 8.03 0.63
CA ALA A 75 4.37 8.59 1.87
C ALA A 75 3.25 9.19 2.77
N PRO A 76 2.35 10.06 2.26
CA PRO A 76 1.16 10.48 3.02
C PRO A 76 0.28 9.32 3.50
N GLY A 77 0.08 8.30 2.66
CA GLY A 77 -0.70 7.11 2.99
C GLY A 77 -0.10 6.25 4.10
N THR A 78 1.18 6.44 4.43
CA THR A 78 1.86 5.77 5.56
C THR A 78 1.91 6.68 6.78
N GLY A 79 2.32 7.94 6.60
CA GLY A 79 2.57 8.86 7.71
C GLY A 79 1.31 9.40 8.37
N ILE A 80 0.25 9.68 7.60
CA ILE A 80 -1.00 10.24 8.15
C ILE A 80 -1.71 9.22 9.06
N PRO A 81 -1.94 7.96 8.65
CA PRO A 81 -2.49 6.92 9.53
C PRO A 81 -1.73 6.76 10.85
N ALA A 82 -0.39 6.70 10.78
CA ALA A 82 0.46 6.55 11.96
C ALA A 82 0.32 7.76 12.91
N SER A 83 0.27 8.97 12.36
CA SER A 83 0.06 10.20 13.14
C SER A 83 -1.31 10.25 13.81
N ILE A 84 -2.38 9.84 13.11
CA ILE A 84 -3.73 9.75 13.69
C ILE A 84 -3.72 8.76 14.86
N GLY A 85 -3.17 7.56 14.67
CA GLY A 85 -3.07 6.55 15.73
C GLY A 85 -2.33 7.06 16.97
N ALA A 86 -1.19 7.74 16.79
CA ALA A 86 -0.45 8.35 17.89
C ALA A 86 -1.27 9.41 18.64
N GLN A 87 -2.00 10.27 17.91
CA GLN A 87 -2.87 11.28 18.51
C GLN A 87 -4.04 10.65 19.29
N MET A 88 -4.66 9.58 18.76
CA MET A 88 -5.73 8.85 19.44
C MET A 88 -5.25 8.20 20.76
N ILE A 89 -4.01 7.70 20.80
CA ILE A 89 -3.40 7.22 22.06
C ILE A 89 -3.29 8.36 23.07
N VAL A 90 -2.74 9.52 22.66
CA VAL A 90 -2.53 10.67 23.56
C VAL A 90 -3.86 11.25 24.07
N ARG A 91 -4.91 11.28 23.23
CA ARG A 91 -6.25 11.75 23.62
C ARG A 91 -7.00 10.77 24.53
N GLY A 92 -6.51 9.53 24.67
CA GLY A 92 -7.17 8.48 25.46
C GLY A 92 -8.29 7.75 24.71
N ASP A 93 -8.38 7.90 23.39
CA ASP A 93 -9.34 7.15 22.55
C ASP A 93 -8.97 5.65 22.45
N ILE A 94 -7.67 5.34 22.56
CA ILE A 94 -7.14 3.96 22.57
C ILE A 94 -6.61 3.66 23.96
N THR A 95 -7.33 2.83 24.72
CA THR A 95 -7.02 2.54 26.12
C THR A 95 -6.42 1.15 26.34
N LYS A 96 -6.50 0.26 25.34
CA LYS A 96 -6.04 -1.12 25.42
C LYS A 96 -4.50 -1.18 25.46
N LYS A 97 -3.95 -1.78 26.52
CA LYS A 97 -2.50 -1.91 26.72
C LYS A 97 -1.94 -3.16 26.04
N GLY A 98 -0.66 -3.13 25.68
CA GLY A 98 0.06 -4.24 25.04
C GLY A 98 0.18 -4.05 23.52
N VAL A 99 0.60 -5.11 22.82
CA VAL A 99 0.74 -5.11 21.37
C VAL A 99 -0.56 -5.60 20.76
N HIS A 100 -1.26 -4.73 20.04
CA HIS A 100 -2.51 -5.05 19.36
C HIS A 100 -2.48 -4.54 17.92
N PRO A 101 -3.11 -5.27 16.99
CA PRO A 101 -3.35 -4.73 15.68
C PRO A 101 -4.50 -3.69 15.75
N PRO A 102 -4.57 -2.74 14.79
CA PRO A 102 -5.49 -1.60 14.87
C PRO A 102 -6.96 -2.03 14.99
N GLU A 103 -7.40 -3.06 14.28
CA GLU A 103 -8.76 -3.58 14.33
C GLU A 103 -9.19 -4.09 15.72
N GLY A 104 -8.22 -4.36 16.60
CA GLY A 104 -8.46 -4.86 17.95
C GLY A 104 -8.39 -3.81 19.06
N CYS A 105 -8.07 -2.55 18.73
CA CYS A 105 -7.90 -1.48 19.73
C CYS A 105 -8.28 -0.07 19.27
N VAL A 106 -8.45 0.18 17.98
CA VAL A 106 -8.82 1.47 17.39
C VAL A 106 -10.32 1.48 17.11
N ASP A 107 -11.01 2.53 17.54
CA ASP A 107 -12.38 2.79 17.08
C ASP A 107 -12.35 3.21 15.60
N PRO A 108 -12.96 2.41 14.69
CA PRO A 108 -12.83 2.66 13.26
C PRO A 108 -13.52 3.95 12.82
N GLN A 109 -14.63 4.34 13.46
CA GLN A 109 -15.37 5.54 13.07
C GLN A 109 -14.57 6.78 13.41
N LYS A 110 -14.07 6.89 14.66
CA LYS A 110 -13.23 8.01 15.07
C LYS A 110 -11.98 8.16 14.20
N TYR A 111 -11.35 7.03 13.87
CA TYR A 111 -10.19 7.03 12.99
C TYR A 111 -10.52 7.54 11.59
N LEU A 112 -11.61 7.03 10.98
CA LEU A 112 -12.02 7.45 9.63
C LEU A 112 -12.42 8.93 9.59
N ASP A 113 -13.10 9.45 10.62
CA ASP A 113 -13.47 10.87 10.72
C ASP A 113 -12.22 11.78 10.74
N GLU A 114 -11.21 11.42 11.52
CA GLU A 114 -9.92 12.10 11.55
C GLU A 114 -9.21 12.02 10.18
N PHE A 115 -9.31 10.88 9.51
CA PHE A 115 -8.67 10.66 8.22
C PHE A 115 -9.32 11.49 7.10
N LEU A 116 -10.66 11.56 7.08
CA LEU A 116 -11.42 12.42 6.17
C LEU A 116 -11.16 13.91 6.42
N THR A 117 -11.05 14.33 7.68
CA THR A 117 -10.69 15.71 8.04
C THR A 117 -9.32 16.13 7.49
N ARG A 118 -8.41 15.16 7.29
CA ARG A 118 -7.09 15.34 6.67
C ARG A 118 -7.12 15.19 5.14
N ARG A 119 -8.30 15.30 4.54
CA ARG A 119 -8.55 15.29 3.09
C ARG A 119 -8.27 13.95 2.41
N ALA A 120 -8.35 12.85 3.14
CA ALA A 120 -8.44 11.54 2.49
C ALA A 120 -9.74 11.47 1.66
N VAL A 121 -9.64 10.97 0.44
CA VAL A 121 -10.78 10.75 -0.45
C VAL A 121 -11.01 9.25 -0.56
N ILE A 122 -12.12 8.78 0.01
CA ILE A 122 -12.51 7.37 0.02
C ILE A 122 -13.81 7.25 -0.79
N VAL A 123 -13.81 6.36 -1.77
CA VAL A 123 -14.98 6.07 -2.61
C VAL A 123 -15.41 4.64 -2.35
N GLU A 124 -16.69 4.45 -2.05
CA GLU A 124 -17.28 3.13 -1.85
C GLU A 124 -18.30 2.83 -2.96
N LYS A 125 -18.21 1.62 -3.51
CA LYS A 125 -19.23 1.04 -4.39
C LYS A 125 -19.75 -0.25 -3.79
N VAL A 126 -21.07 -0.33 -3.63
CA VAL A 126 -21.75 -1.53 -3.12
C VAL A 126 -22.42 -2.28 -4.27
N THR A 127 -22.24 -3.60 -4.32
CA THR A 127 -22.84 -4.50 -5.31
C THR A 127 -23.56 -5.64 -4.58
N THR A 128 -24.82 -5.90 -4.91
CA THR A 128 -25.62 -7.00 -4.36
C THR A 128 -25.82 -8.11 -5.39
N ASP A 129 -26.11 -9.32 -4.91
CA ASP A 129 -26.49 -10.49 -5.72
C ASP A 129 -25.49 -10.85 -6.83
N PHE A 130 -24.19 -10.66 -6.54
CA PHE A 130 -23.12 -10.98 -7.47
C PHE A 130 -22.88 -12.50 -7.57
N GLU A 131 -22.55 -12.97 -8.77
CA GLU A 131 -22.06 -14.34 -8.96
C GLU A 131 -20.62 -14.46 -8.43
N THR A 132 -20.39 -15.39 -7.50
CA THR A 132 -19.04 -15.81 -7.13
C THR A 132 -18.47 -16.62 -8.29
N LYS A 133 -17.67 -15.98 -9.16
CA LYS A 133 -16.71 -16.72 -9.98
C LYS A 133 -15.54 -17.13 -9.09
N LEU A 134 -15.42 -18.45 -8.86
CA LEU A 134 -14.20 -19.08 -8.35
C LEU A 134 -13.08 -18.95 -9.38
#